data_AF-A0A4W5JYZ3-F1
#
_entry.id   AF-A0A4W5JYZ3-F1
#
_cell.length_a   1.000
_cell.length_b   1.000
_cell.length_c   1.000
_cell.angle_alpha   90.00
_cell.angle_beta   90.00
_cell.angle_gamma   90.00
#
_symmetry.space_group_name_H-M   'P 1'
#
loop_
_entity.id
_entity.type
_entity.pdbx_description
1 polymer ?
#
loop_
_entity_poly.entity_id
_entity_poly.type
_entity_poly.pdbx_seq_one_letter_code
_entity_poly.pdbx_strand_id
1 'polypeptide(L)'
;MIQREAQVKNRVCAVAMTDSVHNIWHQDASKSIQEWLQQHCRNWVSSPEPLDTPVEPMLPDCPRLSAGTERHELTSWRSFNSIFQFFSKALQSGDEDEESSNTVTTRSSHRTKHDHNHDD
;
A
#
# COMPACT_ATOMS: atom_id res chain seq x y z
N MET A 1 14.79 13.09 13.44
CA MET A 1 13.81 11.99 13.25
C MET A 1 13.29 11.87 11.82
N ILE A 2 13.07 12.99 11.09
CA ILE A 2 12.45 13.01 9.74
C ILE A 2 13.17 12.11 8.71
N GLN A 3 14.50 11.99 8.77
CA GLN A 3 15.27 11.20 7.81
C GLN A 3 14.93 9.71 7.85
N ARG A 4 14.66 9.14 9.05
CA ARG A 4 14.38 7.70 9.19
C ARG A 4 12.99 7.35 8.66
N GLU A 5 12.00 8.20 8.91
CA GLU A 5 10.64 8.01 8.40
C GLU A 5 10.65 7.98 6.87
N ALA A 6 11.25 8.98 6.22
CA ALA A 6 11.36 9.03 4.76
C ALA A 6 12.11 7.81 4.19
N GLN A 7 13.21 7.39 4.83
CA GLN A 7 13.97 6.20 4.39
C GLN A 7 13.15 4.91 4.42
N VAL A 8 12.29 4.74 5.42
CA VAL A 8 11.42 3.56 5.53
C VAL A 8 10.32 3.63 4.46
N LYS A 9 9.62 4.77 4.37
CA LYS A 9 8.52 4.95 3.42
C LYS A 9 8.95 4.80 1.97
N ASN A 10 10.18 5.17 1.64
CA ASN A 10 10.72 5.04 0.28
C ASN A 10 11.18 3.62 -0.08
N ARG A 11 11.24 2.69 0.87
CA ARG A 11 11.79 1.33 0.66
C ARG A 11 10.82 0.21 0.98
N VAL A 12 9.86 0.47 1.86
CA VAL A 12 8.90 -0.53 2.32
C VAL A 12 7.57 -0.26 1.62
N CYS A 13 7.15 -1.19 0.76
CA CYS A 13 5.87 -1.08 0.04
C CYS A 13 4.69 -1.64 0.85
N ALA A 14 4.93 -2.64 1.69
CA ALA A 14 3.90 -3.31 2.47
C ALA A 14 4.47 -4.01 3.71
N VAL A 15 3.64 -4.17 4.74
CA VAL A 15 3.96 -4.92 5.95
C VAL A 15 2.79 -5.83 6.31
N ALA A 16 3.05 -7.13 6.44
CA ALA A 16 2.08 -8.09 6.97
C ALA A 16 2.47 -8.45 8.40
N MET A 17 1.53 -8.31 9.32
CA MET A 17 1.64 -8.72 10.71
C MET A 17 0.76 -9.95 10.96
N THR A 18 1.21 -10.81 11.86
CA THR A 18 0.46 -12.01 12.27
C THR A 18 0.25 -11.95 13.77
N ASP A 19 -1.00 -11.66 14.15
CA ASP A 19 -1.48 -11.54 15.52
C ASP A 19 -0.63 -10.63 16.42
N SER A 20 -0.19 -9.51 15.85
CA SER A 20 0.57 -8.49 16.57
C SER A 20 -0.33 -7.72 17.53
N VAL A 21 0.13 -7.57 18.79
CA VAL A 21 -0.54 -6.80 19.85
C VAL A 21 -0.02 -5.36 19.99
N HIS A 22 0.58 -4.83 18.93
CA HIS A 22 1.10 -3.45 18.92
C HIS A 22 0.02 -2.40 19.21
N ASN A 23 0.45 -1.23 19.68
CA ASN A 23 -0.44 -0.10 19.91
C ASN A 23 0.25 1.21 19.47
N ILE A 24 -0.22 1.77 18.37
CA ILE A 24 0.36 2.96 17.74
C ILE A 24 0.13 4.23 18.58
N TRP A 25 -0.93 4.27 19.38
CA TRP A 25 -1.29 5.44 20.19
C TRP A 25 -0.28 5.71 21.30
N HIS A 26 0.27 4.66 21.92
CA HIS A 26 1.28 4.82 22.98
C HIS A 26 2.67 5.15 22.43
N GLN A 27 2.86 5.16 21.10
CA GLN A 27 4.13 5.46 20.45
C GLN A 27 4.25 6.92 19.98
N ASP A 28 3.26 7.76 20.27
CA ASP A 28 3.19 9.17 19.82
C ASP A 28 3.46 9.30 18.30
N ALA A 29 2.90 8.36 17.53
CA ALA A 29 3.15 8.27 16.09
C ALA A 29 2.53 9.47 15.37
N SER A 30 3.32 10.10 14.50
CA SER A 30 2.86 11.23 13.67
C SER A 30 1.67 10.81 12.80
N LYS A 31 0.81 11.78 12.45
CA LYS A 31 -0.31 11.54 11.52
C LYS A 31 0.14 10.86 10.23
N SER A 32 1.30 11.28 9.71
CA SER A 32 1.88 10.70 8.49
C SER A 32 2.27 9.23 8.66
N ILE A 33 2.70 8.80 9.85
CA ILE A 33 2.95 7.39 10.15
C ILE A 33 1.64 6.62 10.27
N GLN A 34 0.63 7.18 10.95
CA GLN A 34 -0.68 6.56 11.10
C GLN A 34 -1.34 6.30 9.73
N GLU A 35 -1.34 7.29 8.85
CA GLU A 35 -1.84 7.16 7.47
C GLU A 35 -1.07 6.11 6.68
N TRP A 36 0.26 6.07 6.83
CA TRP A 36 1.09 5.07 6.17
C TRP A 36 0.79 3.64 6.67
N LEU A 37 0.60 3.44 7.97
CA LEU A 37 0.22 2.15 8.55
C LEU A 37 -1.17 1.72 8.07
N GLN A 38 -2.12 2.64 7.93
CA GLN A 38 -3.45 2.34 7.35
C GLN A 38 -3.35 1.84 5.91
N GLN A 39 -2.48 2.44 5.11
CA GLN A 39 -2.37 2.14 3.68
C GLN A 39 -1.53 0.88 3.42
N HIS A 40 -0.38 0.76 4.07
CA HIS A 40 0.65 -0.22 3.73
C HIS A 40 0.71 -1.43 4.66
N CYS A 41 0.01 -1.42 5.79
CA CYS A 41 0.06 -2.52 6.75
C CYS A 41 -1.26 -3.28 6.85
N ARG A 42 -1.16 -4.60 7.08
CA ARG A 42 -2.31 -5.45 7.43
C ARG A 42 -1.91 -6.38 8.56
N ASN A 43 -2.82 -6.62 9.50
CA ASN A 43 -2.61 -7.56 10.61
C ASN A 43 -3.63 -8.70 10.55
N TRP A 44 -3.16 -9.92 10.28
CA TRP A 44 -4.00 -11.12 10.35
C TRP A 44 -4.04 -11.61 11.80
N VAL A 45 -5.18 -11.39 12.45
CA VAL A 45 -5.36 -11.64 13.89
C VAL A 45 -6.11 -12.93 14.17
N SER A 46 -5.91 -13.46 15.37
CA SER A 46 -6.70 -14.58 15.87
C SER A 46 -8.18 -14.18 15.95
N SER A 47 -9.04 -14.91 15.25
CA SER A 47 -10.48 -14.65 15.17
C SER A 47 -11.23 -15.91 14.72
N PRO A 48 -12.47 -16.13 15.21
CA PRO A 48 -13.33 -17.22 14.75
C PRO A 48 -13.91 -16.98 13.34
N GLU A 49 -13.84 -15.75 12.84
CA GLU A 49 -14.38 -15.38 11.53
C GLU A 49 -13.59 -16.05 10.39
N PRO A 50 -14.18 -16.25 9.19
CA PRO A 50 -13.45 -16.74 8.03
C PRO A 50 -12.21 -15.90 7.70
N LEU A 51 -11.18 -16.54 7.13
CA LEU A 51 -9.96 -15.87 6.67
C LEU A 51 -10.30 -14.63 5.81
N ASP A 52 -9.56 -13.54 6.03
CA ASP A 52 -9.70 -12.25 5.35
C ASP A 52 -10.97 -11.45 5.66
N THR A 53 -11.77 -11.89 6.63
CA THR A 53 -12.89 -11.10 7.13
C THR A 53 -12.35 -9.89 7.91
N PRO A 54 -12.78 -8.65 7.62
CA PRO A 54 -12.38 -7.48 8.40
C PRO A 54 -12.74 -7.61 9.87
N VAL A 55 -11.81 -7.28 10.75
CA VAL A 55 -12.00 -7.27 12.21
C VAL A 55 -11.89 -5.85 12.71
N GLU A 56 -12.98 -5.30 13.23
CA GLU A 56 -13.04 -3.91 13.66
C GLU A 56 -12.03 -3.63 14.79
N PRO A 57 -11.11 -2.67 14.63
CA PRO A 57 -10.17 -2.31 15.67
C PRO A 57 -10.83 -1.43 16.75
N MET A 58 -10.46 -1.63 18.02
CA MET A 58 -10.98 -0.79 19.11
C MET A 58 -10.40 0.63 19.10
N LEU A 59 -9.21 0.81 18.50
CA LEU A 59 -8.52 2.07 18.35
C LEU A 59 -8.00 2.20 16.92
N PRO A 60 -7.81 3.41 16.38
CA PRO A 60 -7.19 3.59 15.07
C PRO A 60 -5.84 2.88 15.00
N ASP A 61 -5.77 1.88 14.13
CA ASP A 61 -4.65 0.98 13.89
C ASP A 61 -4.69 0.53 12.42
N CYS A 62 -3.63 -0.08 11.91
CA CYS A 62 -3.67 -0.71 10.60
C CYS A 62 -4.87 -1.69 10.48
N PRO A 63 -5.43 -1.89 9.27
CA PRO A 63 -6.57 -2.77 9.10
C PRO A 63 -6.26 -4.19 9.57
N ARG A 64 -7.21 -4.77 10.32
CA ARG A 64 -7.12 -6.13 10.83
C ARG A 64 -8.02 -7.05 10.04
N LEU A 65 -7.51 -8.24 9.76
CA LEU A 65 -8.21 -9.29 9.03
C LEU A 65 -8.19 -10.55 9.90
N SER A 66 -9.24 -11.36 9.84
CA SER A 66 -9.23 -12.66 10.50
C SER A 66 -8.20 -13.58 9.84
N ALA A 67 -7.43 -14.31 10.63
CA ALA A 67 -6.60 -15.41 10.16
C ALA A 67 -7.38 -16.74 10.00
N GLY A 68 -8.68 -16.77 10.34
CA GLY A 68 -9.49 -18.00 10.28
C GLY A 68 -9.08 -19.06 11.30
N THR A 69 -8.66 -18.61 12.48
CA THR A 69 -8.22 -19.42 13.62
C THR A 69 -8.22 -18.58 14.89
N GLU A 70 -8.60 -19.16 16.02
CA GLU A 70 -8.45 -18.55 17.35
C GLU A 70 -7.10 -18.89 18.00
N ARG A 71 -6.33 -19.79 17.38
CA ARG A 71 -5.00 -20.20 17.85
C ARG A 71 -3.92 -19.28 17.30
N HIS A 72 -3.35 -18.46 18.17
CA HIS A 72 -2.27 -17.50 17.89
C HIS A 72 -1.15 -18.12 17.04
N GLU A 73 -0.65 -19.29 17.43
CA GLU A 73 0.47 -19.98 16.78
C GLU A 73 0.16 -20.44 15.35
N LEU A 74 -1.12 -20.52 14.97
CA LEU A 74 -1.53 -20.92 13.63
C LEU A 74 -1.76 -19.73 12.68
N THR A 75 -1.78 -18.49 13.20
CA THR A 75 -2.16 -17.31 12.41
C THR A 75 -1.29 -17.12 11.18
N SER A 76 0.04 -17.25 11.30
CA SER A 76 0.96 -17.14 10.15
C SER A 76 0.75 -18.23 9.10
N TRP A 77 0.53 -19.48 9.53
CA TRP A 77 0.29 -20.59 8.60
C TRP A 77 -1.05 -20.42 7.86
N ARG A 78 -2.11 -20.08 8.60
CA ARG A 78 -3.47 -19.96 8.05
C ARG A 78 -3.60 -18.76 7.11
N SER A 79 -2.88 -17.68 7.38
CA SER A 79 -2.88 -16.46 6.55
C SER A 79 -1.82 -16.46 5.44
N PHE A 80 -0.94 -17.47 5.36
CA PHE A 80 0.22 -17.49 4.46
C PHE A 80 -0.14 -17.07 3.02
N ASN A 81 -1.12 -17.74 2.40
CA ASN A 81 -1.50 -17.44 1.02
C ASN A 81 -2.07 -16.02 0.86
N SER A 82 -2.88 -15.57 1.83
CA SER A 82 -3.46 -14.22 1.80
C SER A 82 -2.39 -13.14 1.92
N ILE A 83 -1.40 -13.35 2.79
CA ILE A 83 -0.25 -12.45 2.96
C ILE A 83 0.52 -12.30 1.65
N PHE A 84 0.84 -13.40 0.96
CA PHE A 84 1.56 -13.33 -0.30
C PHE A 84 0.72 -12.73 -1.44
N GLN A 85 -0.59 -12.90 -1.43
CA GLN A 85 -1.48 -12.17 -2.35
C GLN A 85 -1.48 -10.66 -2.05
N PHE A 86 -1.49 -10.27 -0.78
CA PHE A 86 -1.37 -8.87 -0.37
C PHE A 86 -0.05 -8.25 -0.84
N PHE A 87 1.08 -8.93 -0.63
CA PHE A 87 2.38 -8.47 -1.13
C PHE A 87 2.42 -8.38 -2.65
N SER A 88 1.86 -9.36 -3.36
CA SER A 88 1.82 -9.34 -4.83
C SER A 88 1.07 -8.12 -5.36
N LYS A 89 -0.06 -7.75 -4.74
CA LYS A 89 -0.82 -6.55 -5.09
C LYS A 89 -0.03 -5.27 -4.79
N ALA A 90 0.65 -5.20 -3.65
CA ALA A 90 1.44 -4.04 -3.27
C ALA A 90 2.65 -3.80 -4.20
N LEU A 91 3.22 -4.85 -4.78
CA LEU A 91 4.28 -4.74 -5.78
C LEU A 91 3.73 -4.20 -7.11
N GLN A 92 2.59 -4.70 -7.57
CA GLN A 92 1.97 -4.25 -8.83
C GLN A 92 1.60 -2.76 -8.80
N SER A 93 1.09 -2.25 -7.68
CA SER A 93 0.78 -0.81 -7.55
C SER A 93 2.02 0.09 -7.61
N GLY A 94 3.20 -0.42 -7.24
CA GLY A 94 4.44 0.35 -7.33
C GLY A 94 4.97 0.49 -8.76
N ASP A 95 4.70 -0.49 -9.62
CA ASP A 95 5.13 -0.47 -11.02
C ASP A 95 4.30 0.55 -11.85
N GLU A 96 3.02 0.73 -11.54
CA GLU A 96 2.14 1.69 -12.23
C GLU A 96 2.53 3.16 -11.97
N ASP A 97 3.00 3.48 -10.75
CA ASP A 97 3.46 4.83 -10.37
C ASP A 97 4.80 5.19 -11.03
N GLU A 98 5.71 4.22 -11.21
CA GLU A 98 6.98 4.40 -11.92
C GLU A 98 6.78 4.52 -13.45
N GLU A 99 5.83 3.79 -14.03
CA GLU A 99 5.55 3.84 -15.48
C GLU A 99 4.84 5.15 -15.89
N SER A 100 3.97 5.69 -15.04
CA SER A 100 3.31 7.00 -15.21
C SER A 100 4.30 8.18 -15.19
N SER A 101 5.38 8.09 -14.42
CA SER A 101 6.43 9.12 -14.35
C SER A 101 7.27 9.24 -15.64
N ASN A 102 7.26 8.19 -16.49
CA ASN A 102 8.15 8.07 -17.65
C ASN A 102 7.50 8.46 -19.00
N THR A 103 6.25 8.96 -19.04
CA THR A 103 5.66 9.41 -20.31
C THR A 103 6.23 10.77 -20.75
N VAL A 104 7.42 10.74 -21.35
CA VAL A 104 8.02 11.87 -22.07
C VAL A 104 7.13 12.20 -23.27
N THR A 105 6.41 13.32 -23.18
CA THR A 105 5.63 13.87 -24.30
C THR A 105 6.58 14.45 -25.33
N THR A 106 6.92 13.69 -26.37
CA THR A 106 7.63 14.26 -27.53
C THR A 106 6.68 15.13 -28.33
N ARG A 107 6.93 16.46 -28.33
CA ARG A 107 6.20 17.43 -29.15
C ARG A 107 6.38 17.09 -30.64
N SER A 108 5.37 16.48 -31.27
CA SER A 108 5.31 16.37 -32.72
C SER A 108 5.12 17.77 -33.30
N SER A 109 6.14 18.24 -34.04
CA SER A 109 6.14 19.55 -34.66
C SER A 109 5.24 19.52 -35.90
N HIS A 110 4.04 20.09 -35.80
CA HIS A 110 3.21 20.38 -36.97
C HIS A 110 3.87 21.51 -37.76
N ARG A 111 4.43 21.14 -38.91
CA ARG A 111 4.98 22.04 -39.92
C ARG A 111 3.82 22.71 -40.65
N THR A 112 3.53 23.97 -40.33
CA THR A 112 2.56 24.81 -41.06
C THR A 112 3.04 25.01 -42.50
N LYS A 113 2.28 24.51 -43.48
CA LYS A 113 2.40 24.92 -44.89
C LYS A 113 1.82 26.33 -45.02
N HIS A 114 2.64 27.29 -45.43
CA HIS A 114 2.17 28.56 -45.97
C HIS A 114 1.53 28.29 -47.33
N ASP A 115 0.25 28.62 -47.46
CA ASP A 115 -0.43 28.70 -48.75
C ASP A 115 -0.24 30.12 -49.31
N HIS A 116 0.32 30.22 -50.50
CA HIS A 116 0.40 31.44 -51.30
C HIS A 116 -0.77 31.39 -52.28
N ASN A 117 -1.82 32.16 -52.04
CA ASN A 117 -2.80 32.48 -53.07
C ASN A 117 -2.49 33.88 -53.60
N HIS A 118 -2.01 33.92 -54.85
CA HIS A 118 -1.87 35.11 -55.66
C HIS A 118 -3.08 35.19 -56.58
N ASP A 119 -3.59 36.41 -56.74
CA ASP A 119 -4.78 36.81 -57.48
C ASP A 119 -4.81 36.36 -58.95
N ASP A 120 -6.01 36.01 -59.42
CA ASP A 120 -6.56 36.40 -60.74
C ASP A 120 -8.10 36.29 -60.71
#